data_AF-A0A2C5XDW3-F1
#
_entry.id   AF-A0A2C5XDW3-F1
#
_cell.length_a   1.000
_cell.length_b   1.000
_cell.length_c   1.000
_cell.angle_alpha   90.00
_cell.angle_beta   90.00
_cell.angle_gamma   90.00
#
_symmetry.space_group_name_H-M   'P 1'
#
loop_
_entity.id
_entity.type
_entity.pdbx_description
1 polymer ?
#
loop_
_entity_poly.entity_id
_entity_poly.type
_entity_poly.pdbx_seq_one_letter_code
_entity_poly.pdbx_strand_id
1 'polypeptide(L)' 'MDSSLPEIWQAAAGSPFLPVVGKGTQFLVGFILLLSGLAATGAFALNRSLVNVAVIGIPASLALAFGIIYMFCAVGVYI' A
#
# COMPACT_ATOMS: atom_id res chain seq x y z
N MET A 1 -30.91 24.29 6.61
CA MET A 1 -29.70 24.85 7.23
C MET A 1 -28.62 23.83 6.98
N ASP A 2 -27.56 24.20 6.27
CA ASP A 2 -26.41 23.31 6.14
C ASP A 2 -25.77 23.15 7.52
N SER A 3 -25.61 21.91 7.98
CA SER A 3 -25.00 21.62 9.27
C SER A 3 -23.57 22.16 9.31
N SER A 4 -23.17 22.74 10.44
CA SER A 4 -21.82 23.29 10.59
C SER A 4 -20.78 22.16 10.72
N LEU A 5 -19.53 22.40 10.30
CA LEU A 5 -18.43 21.41 10.44
C LEU A 5 -18.29 20.85 11.87
N PRO A 6 -18.38 21.65 12.95
CA PRO A 6 -18.34 21.13 14.32
C PRO A 6 -19.51 20.19 14.64
N GLU A 7 -20.70 20.49 14.13
CA GLU A 7 -21.91 19.68 14.36
C GLU A 7 -21.81 18.32 13.67
N ILE A 8 -21.27 18.31 12.44
CA ILE A 8 -20.98 17.08 11.70
C ILE A 8 -19.88 16.26 12.41
N TRP A 9 -18.83 16.90 12.92
CA TRP A 9 -17.78 16.23 13.68
C TRP A 9 -18.31 15.53 14.93
N GLN A 10 -19.15 16.20 15.70
CA GLN A 10 -19.78 15.62 16.90
C GLN A 10 -20.72 14.46 16.52
N ALA A 11 -21.49 14.60 15.44
CA ALA A 11 -22.36 13.53 14.94
C ALA A 11 -21.57 12.27 14.49
N ALA A 12 -20.34 12.45 14.00
CA ALA A 12 -19.49 11.36 13.54
C ALA A 12 -18.73 10.60 14.65
N ALA A 13 -18.87 10.99 15.93
CA ALA A 13 -18.13 10.40 17.05
C ALA A 13 -18.30 8.87 17.19
N GLY A 14 -19.42 8.31 16.72
CA GLY A 14 -19.68 6.86 16.69
C GLY A 14 -19.13 6.10 15.48
N SER A 15 -18.51 6.79 14.52
CA SER A 15 -18.02 6.21 13.25
C SER A 15 -16.52 6.49 13.06
N PRO A 16 -15.64 5.83 13.85
CA PRO A 16 -14.21 6.06 13.75
C PRO A 16 -13.66 5.60 12.40
N PHE A 17 -12.60 6.26 11.94
CA PHE A 17 -11.86 5.83 10.76
C PHE A 17 -11.15 4.49 11.05
N LEU A 18 -11.44 3.49 10.23
CA LEU A 18 -10.78 2.19 10.26
C LEU A 18 -9.84 2.08 9.05
N PRO A 19 -8.51 2.09 9.25
CA PRO A 19 -7.58 1.98 8.13
C PRO A 19 -7.68 0.58 7.52
N VAL A 20 -7.59 0.52 6.18
CA VAL A 20 -7.56 -0.76 5.44
C VAL A 20 -6.39 -1.63 5.89
N VAL A 21 -5.24 -1.02 6.22
CA VAL A 21 -4.08 -1.71 6.79
C VAL A 21 -3.77 -1.10 8.16
N GLY A 22 -3.90 -1.91 9.20
CA GLY A 22 -3.62 -1.50 10.57
C GLY A 22 -2.14 -1.17 10.77
N LYS A 23 -1.85 -0.13 11.57
CA LYS A 23 -0.48 0.34 11.86
C LYS A 23 0.47 -0.78 12.27
N GLY A 24 0.02 -1.68 13.15
CA GLY A 24 0.84 -2.82 13.63
C GLY A 24 1.21 -3.84 12.55
N THR A 25 0.57 -3.80 11.38
CA THR A 25 0.81 -4.73 10.26
C THR A 25 1.53 -4.10 9.07
N GLN A 26 1.76 -2.78 9.08
CA GLN A 26 2.37 -2.06 7.95
C GLN A 26 3.76 -2.61 7.59
N PHE A 27 4.57 -2.97 8.59
CA PHE A 27 5.88 -3.59 8.35
C PHE A 27 5.76 -4.93 7.60
N LEU A 28 4.88 -5.82 8.09
CA LEU A 28 4.69 -7.14 7.52
C LEU A 28 4.18 -7.06 6.07
N VAL A 29 3.16 -6.22 5.85
CA VAL A 29 2.59 -5.99 4.51
C VAL A 29 3.65 -5.41 3.58
N GLY A 30 4.37 -4.37 4.01
CA GLY A 30 5.46 -3.78 3.24
C GLY A 30 6.54 -4.80 2.91
N PHE A 31 6.95 -5.62 3.87
CA PHE A 31 8.00 -6.62 3.71
C PHE A 31 7.63 -7.67 2.66
N ILE A 32 6.41 -8.22 2.74
CA ILE A 32 5.92 -9.23 1.80
C ILE A 32 5.81 -8.65 0.40
N LEU A 33 5.29 -7.42 0.26
CA LEU A 33 5.18 -6.73 -1.02
C LEU A 33 6.56 -6.46 -1.65
N LEU A 34 7.54 -6.03 -0.85
CA LEU A 34 8.91 -5.81 -1.34
C LEU A 34 9.60 -7.11 -1.74
N LEU A 35 9.50 -8.16 -0.93
CA LEU A 35 10.11 -9.45 -1.21
C LEU A 35 9.52 -10.07 -2.49
N SER A 36 8.18 -10.06 -2.61
CA SER A 36 7.49 -10.55 -3.80
C SER A 36 7.80 -9.70 -5.03
N GLY A 37 7.80 -8.37 -4.90
CA GLY A 37 8.15 -7.44 -5.98
C GLY A 37 9.60 -7.64 -6.47
N LEU A 38 10.55 -7.84 -5.55
CA LEU A 38 11.95 -8.09 -5.90
C LEU A 38 12.12 -9.44 -6.60
N ALA A 39 11.48 -10.50 -6.08
CA ALA A 39 11.50 -11.82 -6.70
C ALA A 39 10.86 -11.81 -8.11
N ALA A 40 9.69 -11.17 -8.26
CA ALA A 40 9.00 -11.05 -9.53
C ALA A 40 9.79 -10.20 -10.54
N THR A 41 10.45 -9.13 -10.08
CA THR A 41 11.36 -8.33 -10.91
C THR A 41 12.54 -9.17 -11.40
N GLY A 42 13.13 -9.99 -10.54
CA GLY A 42 14.16 -10.95 -10.92
C GLY A 42 13.67 -11.95 -11.97
N ALA A 43 12.49 -12.53 -11.77
CA ALA A 43 11.87 -13.45 -12.72
C ALA A 43 11.59 -12.78 -14.09
N PHE A 44 11.07 -11.55 -14.09
CA PHE A 44 10.88 -10.76 -15.30
C PHE A 44 12.20 -10.47 -16.02
N ALA A 45 13.26 -10.16 -15.27
CA ALA A 45 14.58 -9.87 -15.85
C ALA A 45 15.21 -11.09 -16.53
N LEU A 46 14.90 -12.31 -16.08
CA LEU A 46 15.38 -13.56 -16.67
C LEU A 46 14.63 -13.95 -17.95
N ASN A 47 13.38 -13.51 -18.13
CA ASN A 47 12.58 -13.80 -19.33
C ASN A 47 11.78 -12.56 -19.75
N ARG A 48 12.40 -11.70 -20.57
CA ARG A 48 11.78 -10.44 -21.01
C ARG A 48 10.96 -10.64 -22.27
N SER A 49 9.69 -10.29 -22.21
CA SER A 49 8.78 -10.21 -23.37
C SER A 49 7.69 -9.17 -23.11
N LEU A 50 7.04 -8.68 -24.16
CA LEU A 50 5.89 -7.75 -24.02
C LEU A 50 4.76 -8.35 -23.18
N VAL A 51 4.55 -9.67 -23.27
CA VAL A 51 3.57 -10.38 -22.45
C VAL A 51 4.00 -10.37 -20.97
N ASN A 52 5.28 -10.66 -20.70
CA ASN A 52 5.79 -10.68 -19.34
C ASN A 52 5.86 -9.28 -18.70
N VAL A 53 5.87 -8.20 -19.49
CA VAL A 53 5.69 -6.85 -18.96
C VAL A 53 4.31 -6.73 -18.30
N ALA A 54 3.24 -7.11 -19.00
CA ALA A 54 1.88 -7.01 -18.46
C ALA A 54 1.64 -7.97 -17.30
N VAL A 55 2.11 -9.22 -17.43
CA VAL A 55 1.82 -10.30 -16.46
C VAL A 55 2.72 -10.25 -15.23
N ILE A 56 3.98 -9.81 -15.37
CA ILE A 56 4.97 -9.85 -14.28
C ILE A 56 5.52 -8.46 -13.98
N GLY A 57 5.94 -7.71 -15.00
CA GLY A 57 6.55 -6.40 -14.83
C GLY A 57 5.67 -5.40 -14.10
N ILE A 58 4.44 -5.19 -14.57
CA ILE A 58 3.48 -4.26 -13.97
C ILE A 58 3.13 -4.69 -12.53
N PRO A 59 2.73 -5.95 -12.25
CA PRO A 59 2.49 -6.40 -10.88
C PRO A 59 3.71 -6.27 -9.96
N ALA A 60 4.91 -6.57 -10.45
CA ALA A 60 6.15 -6.42 -9.69
C ALA A 60 6.42 -4.95 -9.33
N SER A 61 6.24 -4.03 -10.27
CA SER A 61 6.37 -2.58 -10.04
C SER A 61 5.34 -2.08 -9.01
N LEU A 62 4.08 -2.52 -9.10
CA LEU A 62 3.06 -2.16 -8.11
C LEU A 62 3.42 -2.70 -6.72
N ALA A 63 3.83 -3.96 -6.62
CA ALA A 63 4.24 -4.56 -5.35
C ALA A 63 5.42 -3.80 -4.72
N LEU A 64 6.42 -3.42 -5.51
CA LEU A 64 7.52 -2.58 -5.02
C LEU A 64 7.04 -1.21 -4.56
N ALA A 65 6.23 -0.51 -5.37
CA ALA A 65 5.73 0.83 -5.04
C ALA A 65 4.95 0.84 -3.72
N PHE A 66 3.92 -0.02 -3.58
CA PHE A 66 3.15 -0.10 -2.34
C PHE A 66 3.98 -0.62 -1.16
N GLY A 67 4.90 -1.55 -1.41
CA GLY A 67 5.81 -2.08 -0.40
C GLY A 67 6.69 -0.99 0.22
N ILE A 68 7.24 -0.09 -0.60
CA ILE A 68 8.04 1.06 -0.13
C ILE A 68 7.20 1.98 0.75
N ILE A 69 5.99 2.33 0.31
CA ILE A 69 5.10 3.23 1.08
C ILE A 69 4.79 2.62 2.45
N TYR A 70 4.41 1.34 2.51
CA TYR A 70 4.15 0.70 3.80
C TYR A 70 5.39 0.58 4.68
N MET A 71 6.60 0.43 4.11
CA MET A 71 7.84 0.47 4.87
C MET A 71 8.13 1.84 5.47
N PHE A 72 7.88 2.92 4.73
CA PHE A 72 8.01 4.29 5.25
C PHE A 72 7.06 4.51 6.41
N CYS A 73 5.79 4.13 6.25
CA CYS A 73 4.80 4.23 7.34
C CYS A 73 5.19 3.37 8.55
N ALA A 74 5.76 2.18 8.32
CA ALA A 74 6.19 1.29 9.41
C ALA A 74 7.30 1.89 10.29
N VAL A 75 8.18 2.72 9.72
CA VAL A 75 9.23 3.44 10.48
C VAL A 75 8.77 4.81 10.99
N GLY A 76 7.50 5.16 10.79
CA GLY A 76 6.90 6.40 11.29
C GLY A 76 7.00 7.59 10.35
N VAL A 77 7.40 7.39 9.08
CA VAL A 77 7.27 8.41 8.04
C VAL A 77 5.89 8.25 7.40
N TYR A 78 4.95 9.06 7.85
CA TYR A 78 3.58 9.07 7.32
C TYR A 78 3.50 9.98 6.10
N ILE A 79 2.84 9.50 5.04
CA ILE A 79 2.52 10.25 3.82
C ILE A 79 1.05 10.64 3.87
#